data_AF-A0A7S4KV67-F1
#
_entry.id   AF-A0A7S4KV67-F1
#
_cell.length_a   1.000
_cell.length_b   1.000
_cell.length_c   1.000
_cell.angle_alpha   90.00
_cell.angle_beta   90.00
_cell.angle_gamma   90.00
#
_symmetry.space_group_name_H-M   'P 1'
#
loop_
_entity.id
_entity.type
_entity.pdbx_description
1 polymer ?
#
loop_
_entity_poly.entity_id
_entity_poly.type
_entity_poly.pdbx_seq_one_letter_code
_entity_poly.pdbx_strand_id
1 'polypeptide(L)'
;GTLRTEQLPRCLKRLCIDENILSGTFDADTLPKTLEVLDIKYNEFDGSLSLTKLPPQLLLLDASNNDFSGILDLTQLPIFLKDLFLNNNMFKGELNLEGLPDCVQFVRLHHNQLYQHDLKVKSSLANLR
;
A
#
# COMPACT_ATOMS: atom_id res chain seq x y z
N GLY A 1 1.22 18.76 -8.76
CA GLY A 1 2.31 19.32 -7.92
C GLY A 1 2.82 18.23 -7.00
N THR A 2 4.09 18.23 -6.58
CA THR A 2 4.65 17.12 -5.79
C THR A 2 4.34 17.23 -4.30
N LEU A 3 4.16 16.09 -3.63
CA LEU A 3 4.01 16.01 -2.17
C LEU A 3 5.37 15.73 -1.52
N ARG A 4 5.71 16.47 -0.47
CA ARG A 4 6.87 16.23 0.39
C ARG A 4 6.42 15.63 1.72
N THR A 5 6.41 14.31 1.79
CA THR A 5 5.90 13.54 2.94
C THR A 5 6.69 13.81 4.23
N GLU A 6 7.97 14.17 4.12
CA GLU A 6 8.83 14.56 5.24
C GLU A 6 8.42 15.87 5.91
N GLN A 7 7.61 16.69 5.23
CA GLN A 7 7.11 17.96 5.75
C GLN A 7 5.73 17.83 6.42
N LEU A 8 5.13 16.64 6.43
CA LEU A 8 3.83 16.41 7.06
C LEU A 8 3.92 16.59 8.59
N PRO A 9 2.85 17.10 9.23
CA PRO A 9 2.80 17.22 10.69
C PRO A 9 3.00 15.85 11.35
N ARG A 10 3.90 15.75 12.33
CA ARG A 10 4.23 14.49 13.01
C ARG A 10 3.07 13.88 13.81
N CYS A 11 2.05 14.69 14.12
CA CYS A 11 0.82 14.28 14.81
C CYS A 11 -0.32 13.90 13.84
N LEU A 12 -0.08 13.95 12.52
CA LEU A 12 -1.11 13.69 11.52
C LEU A 12 -1.57 12.23 11.59
N LYS A 13 -2.88 12.05 11.78
CA LYS A 13 -3.51 10.72 11.84
C LYS A 13 -4.17 10.30 10.53
N ARG A 14 -4.62 11.26 9.73
CA ARG A 14 -5.34 11.00 8.49
C ARG A 14 -4.84 11.96 7.43
N LEU A 15 -4.40 11.42 6.30
CA LEU A 15 -4.07 12.17 5.10
C LEU A 15 -5.00 11.70 3.99
N CYS A 16 -5.93 12.57 3.60
CA CYS A 16 -6.86 12.36 2.49
C CYS A 16 -6.65 13.48 1.48
N ILE A 17 -6.01 13.15 0.37
CA ILE A 17 -5.64 14.06 -0.72
C ILE A 17 -6.01 13.44 -2.07
N ASP A 18 -6.99 12.54 -2.04
CA ASP A 18 -7.53 11.84 -3.18
C ASP A 18 -8.21 12.78 -4.18
N GLU A 19 -8.34 12.32 -5.42
CA GLU A 19 -8.98 13.04 -6.53
C GLU A 19 -8.31 14.40 -6.83
N ASN A 20 -7.00 14.37 -7.02
CA ASN A 20 -6.20 15.54 -7.37
C ASN A 20 -5.27 15.23 -8.56
N ILE A 21 -4.49 16.24 -8.99
CA ILE A 21 -3.43 16.13 -10.00
C ILE A 21 -2.04 16.19 -9.33
N LEU A 22 -1.91 15.57 -8.16
CA LEU A 22 -0.61 15.43 -7.51
C LEU A 22 0.21 14.40 -8.28
N SER A 23 1.50 14.67 -8.44
CA SER A 23 2.35 13.91 -9.34
C SER A 23 3.76 13.73 -8.78
N GLY A 24 4.55 12.91 -9.45
CA GLY A 24 5.89 12.51 -9.03
C GLY A 24 5.88 11.37 -8.02
N THR A 25 7.05 11.05 -7.47
CA THR A 25 7.21 9.92 -6.57
C THR A 25 6.62 10.17 -5.18
N PHE A 26 6.11 9.13 -4.54
CA PHE A 26 5.59 9.17 -3.17
C PHE A 26 6.53 8.45 -2.20
N ASP A 27 7.18 9.19 -1.30
CA ASP A 27 8.06 8.60 -0.28
C ASP A 27 7.26 8.20 0.97
N ALA A 28 6.86 6.93 1.02
CA ALA A 28 6.14 6.36 2.16
C ALA A 28 7.00 6.19 3.42
N ASP A 29 8.33 6.18 3.31
CA ASP A 29 9.22 5.89 4.44
C ASP A 29 9.23 7.05 5.45
N THR A 30 8.97 8.28 4.98
CA THR A 30 8.98 9.52 5.78
C THR A 30 7.61 9.92 6.34
N LEU A 31 6.58 9.08 6.13
CA LEU A 31 5.25 9.33 6.68
C LEU A 31 5.26 9.41 8.22
N PRO A 32 4.41 10.28 8.83
CA PRO A 32 4.21 10.32 10.26
C PRO A 32 3.86 8.94 10.84
N LYS A 33 4.57 8.50 11.88
CA LYS A 33 4.32 7.18 12.50
C LYS A 33 2.97 7.08 13.22
N THR A 34 2.29 8.21 13.41
CA THR A 34 0.94 8.33 13.98
C THR A 34 -0.17 8.17 12.94
N LEU A 35 0.17 8.05 11.65
CA LEU A 35 -0.81 7.96 10.58
C LEU A 35 -1.59 6.63 10.64
N GLU A 36 -2.91 6.75 10.62
CA GLU A 36 -3.88 5.66 10.68
C GLU A 36 -4.59 5.49 9.33
N VAL A 37 -4.74 6.56 8.54
CA VAL A 37 -5.38 6.54 7.22
C VAL A 37 -4.56 7.31 6.21
N LEU A 38 -4.25 6.64 5.09
CA LEU A 38 -3.63 7.24 3.92
C LEU A 38 -4.51 7.00 2.70
N ASP A 39 -5.14 8.05 2.20
CA ASP A 39 -5.97 8.04 0.99
C ASP A 39 -5.37 9.02 -0.03
N ILE A 40 -4.74 8.46 -1.05
CA ILE A 40 -4.03 9.16 -2.13
C ILE A 40 -4.53 8.73 -3.51
N LYS A 41 -5.68 8.06 -3.57
CA LYS A 41 -6.24 7.53 -4.82
C LYS A 41 -6.56 8.63 -5.82
N TYR A 42 -6.67 8.27 -7.09
CA TYR A 42 -7.01 9.22 -8.17
C TYR A 42 -6.06 10.43 -8.18
N ASN A 43 -4.77 10.14 -8.33
CA ASN A 43 -3.71 11.11 -8.55
C ASN A 43 -2.81 10.61 -9.70
N GLU A 44 -1.73 11.32 -9.97
CA GLU A 44 -0.72 11.00 -11.00
C GLU A 44 0.62 10.63 -10.33
N PHE A 45 0.58 10.02 -9.13
CA PHE A 45 1.81 9.59 -8.46
C PHE A 45 2.46 8.44 -9.23
N ASP A 46 3.78 8.50 -9.37
CA ASP A 46 4.56 7.57 -10.19
C ASP A 46 5.71 6.91 -9.41
N GLY A 47 6.51 6.12 -10.12
CA GLY A 47 7.65 5.42 -9.54
C GLY A 47 7.26 4.27 -8.62
N SER A 48 8.19 3.80 -7.80
CA SER A 48 7.96 2.71 -6.85
C SER A 48 7.35 3.19 -5.54
N LEU A 49 6.38 2.45 -5.01
CA LEU A 49 5.83 2.67 -3.67
C LEU A 49 6.39 1.63 -2.69
N SER A 50 7.22 2.07 -1.73
CA SER A 50 7.73 1.20 -0.66
C SER A 50 6.64 0.92 0.37
N LEU A 51 6.23 -0.34 0.51
CA LEU A 51 5.25 -0.76 1.53
C LEU A 51 5.92 -1.27 2.82
N THR A 52 7.25 -1.38 2.83
CA THR A 52 8.01 -2.05 3.90
C THR A 52 8.21 -1.20 5.16
N LYS A 53 7.99 0.11 5.08
CA LYS A 53 8.17 1.04 6.22
C LYS A 53 6.94 1.90 6.52
N LEU A 54 5.77 1.42 6.12
CA LEU A 54 4.51 2.08 6.40
C LEU A 54 4.33 2.32 7.92
N PRO A 55 3.60 3.38 8.31
CA PRO A 55 3.30 3.65 9.72
C PRO A 55 2.69 2.43 10.43
N PRO A 56 3.16 2.07 11.63
CA PRO A 56 2.74 0.84 12.31
C PRO A 56 1.26 0.88 12.76
N GLN A 57 0.66 2.07 12.85
CA GLN A 57 -0.74 2.29 13.22
C GLN A 57 -1.67 2.37 12.00
N LEU A 58 -1.15 2.18 10.78
CA LEU A 58 -1.93 2.34 9.56
C LEU A 58 -3.01 1.25 9.48
N LEU A 59 -4.25 1.70 9.31
CA LEU A 59 -5.46 0.87 9.20
C LEU A 59 -5.95 0.79 7.75
N LEU A 60 -5.78 1.87 6.98
CA LEU A 60 -6.21 1.98 5.59
C LEU A 60 -5.10 2.59 4.73
N LEU A 61 -4.80 1.92 3.62
CA LEU A 61 -4.01 2.43 2.52
C LEU A 61 -4.82 2.33 1.22
N ASP A 62 -5.19 3.48 0.65
CA ASP A 62 -5.71 3.57 -0.71
C ASP A 62 -4.75 4.38 -1.58
N ALA A 63 -4.04 3.67 -2.45
CA ALA A 63 -3.18 4.23 -3.48
C ALA A 63 -3.65 3.79 -4.89
N SER A 64 -4.93 3.45 -5.02
CA SER A 64 -5.51 3.01 -6.28
C SER A 64 -5.60 4.15 -7.29
N ASN A 65 -5.66 3.81 -8.58
CA ASN A 65 -5.80 4.80 -9.66
C ASN A 65 -4.68 5.86 -9.63
N ASN A 66 -3.44 5.38 -9.74
CA ASN A 66 -2.21 6.15 -9.88
C ASN A 66 -1.32 5.48 -10.94
N ASP A 67 -0.12 6.02 -11.15
CA ASP A 67 0.88 5.50 -12.07
C ASP A 67 2.03 4.77 -11.34
N PHE A 68 1.77 4.23 -10.13
CA PHE A 68 2.79 3.51 -9.37
C PHE A 68 3.23 2.24 -10.12
N SER A 69 4.53 1.95 -10.06
CA SER A 69 5.16 0.85 -10.76
C SER A 69 6.19 0.15 -9.87
N GLY A 70 6.97 -0.77 -10.44
CA GLY A 70 7.97 -1.53 -9.69
C GLY A 70 7.41 -2.81 -9.05
N ILE A 71 8.24 -3.46 -8.24
CA ILE A 71 7.91 -4.76 -7.63
C ILE A 71 7.00 -4.54 -6.42
N LEU A 72 5.88 -5.23 -6.39
CA LEU A 72 4.98 -5.20 -5.24
C LEU A 72 5.47 -6.13 -4.13
N ASP A 73 5.95 -5.57 -3.03
CA ASP A 73 6.36 -6.31 -1.83
C ASP A 73 5.33 -6.16 -0.70
N LEU A 74 4.63 -7.24 -0.39
CA LEU A 74 3.61 -7.31 0.67
C LEU A 74 4.15 -7.93 1.97
N THR A 75 5.45 -8.20 2.09
CA THR A 75 6.02 -9.00 3.20
C THR A 75 6.07 -8.29 4.55
N GLN A 76 5.97 -6.95 4.58
CA GLN A 76 6.19 -6.12 5.76
C GLN A 76 5.06 -5.09 6.00
N LEU A 77 3.82 -5.49 5.72
CA LEU A 77 2.66 -4.63 5.97
C LEU A 77 2.41 -4.43 7.47
N PRO A 78 1.85 -3.26 7.89
CA PRO A 78 1.47 -3.03 9.28
C PRO A 78 0.48 -4.08 9.79
N ILE A 79 0.71 -4.60 11.00
CA ILE A 79 -0.08 -5.70 11.57
C ILE A 79 -1.56 -5.38 11.81
N PHE A 80 -1.92 -4.09 11.81
CA PHE A 80 -3.30 -3.61 12.01
C PHE A 80 -3.98 -3.16 10.72
N LEU A 81 -3.31 -3.29 9.57
CA LEU A 81 -3.87 -2.88 8.28
C LEU A 81 -5.10 -3.73 7.95
N LYS A 82 -6.22 -3.06 7.67
CA LYS A 82 -7.50 -3.68 7.34
C LYS A 82 -7.77 -3.60 5.84
N ASP A 83 -7.48 -2.44 5.26
CA ASP A 83 -7.88 -2.11 3.89
C ASP A 83 -6.65 -1.75 3.07
N LEU A 84 -6.39 -2.52 2.01
CA LEU A 84 -5.28 -2.31 1.08
C LEU A 84 -5.80 -2.24 -0.35
N PHE A 85 -5.80 -1.04 -0.93
CA PHE A 85 -6.22 -0.79 -2.30
C PHE A 85 -5.06 -0.26 -3.13
N LEU A 86 -4.55 -1.09 -4.03
CA LEU A 86 -3.46 -0.79 -4.97
C LEU A 86 -3.87 -1.04 -6.43
N ASN A 87 -5.15 -1.30 -6.68
CA ASN A 87 -5.68 -1.56 -8.02
C ASN A 87 -5.53 -0.35 -8.96
N ASN A 88 -5.57 -0.59 -10.27
CA ASN A 88 -5.38 0.45 -11.30
C ASN A 88 -4.05 1.18 -11.12
N ASN A 89 -2.95 0.42 -11.20
CA ASN A 89 -1.56 0.90 -11.20
C ASN A 89 -0.75 0.03 -12.20
N MET A 90 0.56 0.21 -12.22
CA MET A 90 1.52 -0.54 -13.04
C MET A 90 2.45 -1.42 -12.20
N PHE A 91 2.04 -1.86 -11.01
CA PHE A 91 2.81 -2.79 -10.19
C PHE A 91 3.03 -4.11 -10.93
N LYS A 92 4.21 -4.69 -10.77
CA LYS A 92 4.62 -5.94 -11.43
C LYS A 92 5.27 -6.91 -10.45
N GLY A 93 5.50 -8.13 -10.91
CA GLY A 93 6.16 -9.18 -10.14
C GLY A 93 5.22 -10.30 -9.71
N GLU A 94 5.80 -11.27 -8.99
CA GLU A 94 5.07 -12.41 -8.45
C GLU A 94 4.19 -11.96 -7.28
N LEU A 95 2.91 -12.33 -7.32
CA LEU A 95 1.98 -12.08 -6.24
C LEU A 95 2.24 -13.04 -5.07
N ASN A 96 2.79 -12.52 -3.98
CA ASN A 96 2.93 -13.24 -2.71
C ASN A 96 2.02 -12.61 -1.63
N LEU A 97 1.03 -13.37 -1.15
CA LEU A 97 0.07 -12.95 -0.12
C LEU A 97 0.42 -13.48 1.28
N GLU A 98 1.55 -14.17 1.48
CA GLU A 98 1.97 -14.67 2.80
C GLU A 98 2.21 -13.57 3.83
N GLY A 99 2.60 -12.38 3.37
CA GLY A 99 2.87 -11.21 4.20
C GLY A 99 1.64 -10.41 4.62
N LEU A 100 0.43 -10.79 4.17
CA LEU A 100 -0.79 -10.11 4.58
C LEU A 100 -1.03 -10.26 6.10
N PRO A 101 -1.42 -9.19 6.80
CA PRO A 101 -1.75 -9.26 8.22
C PRO A 101 -3.06 -10.03 8.43
N ASP A 102 -3.18 -10.73 9.56
CA ASP A 102 -4.33 -11.60 9.85
C ASP A 102 -5.66 -10.84 9.96
N CYS A 103 -5.60 -9.53 10.23
CA CYS A 103 -6.77 -8.68 10.33
C CYS A 103 -7.16 -7.99 9.02
N VAL A 104 -6.47 -8.26 7.91
CA VAL A 104 -6.82 -7.66 6.61
C VAL A 104 -8.22 -8.11 6.20
N GLN A 105 -9.05 -7.16 5.79
CA GLN A 105 -10.46 -7.38 5.43
C GLN A 105 -10.66 -7.23 3.93
N PHE A 106 -9.99 -6.24 3.32
CA PHE A 106 -10.12 -5.99 1.89
C PHE A 106 -8.76 -5.78 1.24
N VAL A 107 -8.51 -6.53 0.16
CA VAL A 107 -7.32 -6.41 -0.68
C VAL A 107 -7.79 -6.26 -2.13
N ARG A 108 -7.41 -5.16 -2.78
CA ARG A 108 -7.70 -4.93 -4.21
C ARG A 108 -6.39 -4.66 -4.96
N LEU A 109 -6.02 -5.60 -5.83
CA LEU A 109 -4.78 -5.54 -6.62
C LEU A 109 -5.04 -5.66 -8.14
N HIS A 110 -6.31 -5.72 -8.56
CA HIS A 110 -6.69 -5.87 -9.98
C HIS A 110 -6.20 -4.69 -10.84
N HIS A 111 -6.15 -4.86 -12.16
CA HIS A 111 -5.61 -3.84 -13.08
C HIS A 111 -4.19 -3.40 -12.67
N ASN A 112 -3.30 -4.40 -12.56
CA ASN A 112 -1.85 -4.28 -12.43
C ASN A 112 -1.20 -5.34 -13.35
N GLN A 113 0.13 -5.41 -13.37
CA GLN A 113 0.93 -6.37 -14.15
C GLN A 113 1.47 -7.52 -13.27
N LEU A 114 0.66 -7.97 -12.31
CA LEU A 114 1.02 -9.02 -11.36
C LEU A 114 0.79 -10.41 -11.98
N TYR A 115 1.69 -11.34 -11.71
CA TYR A 115 1.56 -12.73 -12.12
C TYR A 115 1.77 -13.66 -10.93
N GLN A 116 1.43 -14.94 -11.06
CA GLN A 116 1.72 -15.96 -10.07
C GLN A 116 1.98 -17.29 -10.76
N HIS A 117 2.97 -18.04 -10.30
CA HIS A 117 3.16 -19.44 -10.69
C HIS A 117 2.33 -20.34 -9.77
N ASP A 118 2.55 -20.20 -8.46
CA ASP A 118 1.72 -20.75 -7.40
C ASP A 118 1.23 -19.60 -6.52
N LEU A 119 -0.06 -19.60 -6.19
CA LEU A 119 -0.59 -18.62 -5.26
C LEU A 119 -0.07 -18.91 -3.85
N LYS A 120 0.86 -18.08 -3.37
CA LYS A 120 1.35 -18.12 -1.98
C LYS A 120 0.40 -17.34 -1.10
N VAL A 121 -0.43 -18.05 -0.34
CA VAL A 121 -1.28 -17.48 0.70
C VAL A 121 -0.76 -17.90 2.07
N LYS A 122 -0.91 -17.03 3.06
CA LYS A 122 -0.55 -17.36 4.44
C LYS A 122 -1.22 -18.67 4.84
N SER A 123 -0.41 -19.68 5.14
CA SER A 123 -0.88 -21.04 5.44
C SER A 123 -1.49 -21.08 6.85
N SER A 124 -2.76 -20.72 6.97
CA SER A 124 -3.58 -21.01 8.16
C SER A 124 -3.83 -22.52 8.36
N LEU A 125 -3.37 -23.36 7.43
CA LEU A 125 -3.53 -24.82 7.43
C LEU A 125 -2.52 -25.59 8.31
N ALA A 126 -1.67 -24.93 9.10
CA ALA A 126 -0.82 -25.63 10.07
C ALA A 126 -1.62 -26.33 11.20
N ASN A 127 -2.91 -26.06 11.33
CA ASN A 127 -3.82 -26.66 12.34
C ASN A 127 -4.82 -27.68 11.77
N LEU A 128 -4.66 -28.11 10.51
CA LEU A 128 -5.46 -29.19 9.91
C LEU A 128 -4.52 -30.31 9.44
N ARG A 129 -3.96 -31.05 10.40
CA ARG A 129 -3.47 -32.42 10.23
C ARG A 129 -3.97 -33.27 11.38
#